data_AF-D4E706-F1
#
_entry.id   AF-D4E706-F1
#
_cell.length_a   1.000
_cell.length_b   1.000
_cell.length_c   1.000
_cell.angle_alpha   90.00
_cell.angle_beta   90.00
_cell.angle_gamma   90.00
#
_symmetry.space_group_name_H-M   'P 1'
#
loop_
_entity.id
_entity.type
_entity.pdbx_description
1 polymer ?
#
loop_
_entity_poly.entity_id
_entity_poly.type
_entity_poly.pdbx_seq_one_letter_code
_entity_poly.pdbx_strand_id
1 'polypeptide(L)'
;MHKVYTTEETDLAAWMALVERHAGEDNPPLALQPAATKAADATPDNAQIDREWRAMTDVHQFFALLNRHHLSRQQAFRAVGDDLAYQVDNQALAQILAAAHQAQNEIMIFVGNRGCVQIFTGQIERLMPQDGWINVFNRRFTLHLIGGAIAESWITRKPTKDGIVTSLELFAADGTQIAQLYGQRTEGQPEQTQWREQIAALRAKDIAA
;
A
#
# COMPACT_ATOMS: atom_id res chain seq x y z
N MET A 1 -4.01 1.83 17.60
CA MET A 1 -3.17 1.52 16.41
C MET A 1 -3.81 0.45 15.55
N HIS A 2 -4.13 -0.70 16.15
CA HIS A 2 -4.82 -1.81 15.51
C HIS A 2 -5.98 -2.24 16.43
N LYS A 3 -6.98 -2.94 15.89
CA LYS A 3 -8.12 -3.46 16.65
C LYS A 3 -8.32 -4.92 16.28
N VAL A 4 -8.54 -5.76 17.29
CA VAL A 4 -8.88 -7.17 17.14
C VAL A 4 -10.27 -7.37 17.73
N TYR A 5 -11.18 -7.96 16.96
CA TYR A 5 -12.56 -8.22 17.37
C TYR A 5 -12.77 -9.73 17.48
N THR A 6 -13.59 -10.13 18.44
CA THR A 6 -14.09 -11.50 18.53
C THR A 6 -15.05 -11.81 17.37
N THR A 7 -15.09 -13.07 16.99
CA THR A 7 -16.01 -13.64 15.99
C THR A 7 -16.69 -14.90 16.57
N GLU A 8 -17.60 -15.50 15.82
CA GLU A 8 -18.23 -16.77 16.19
C GLU A 8 -17.23 -17.93 16.35
N GLU A 9 -16.06 -17.86 15.68
CA GLU A 9 -15.00 -18.87 15.73
C GLU A 9 -13.99 -18.62 16.87
N THR A 10 -14.16 -17.56 17.67
CA THR A 10 -13.21 -17.22 18.73
C THR A 10 -13.34 -18.14 19.94
N ASP A 11 -12.23 -18.66 20.46
CA ASP A 11 -12.19 -19.30 21.77
C ASP A 11 -12.43 -18.26 22.87
N LEU A 12 -13.69 -18.17 23.32
CA LEU A 12 -14.11 -17.18 24.30
C LEU A 12 -13.50 -17.42 25.69
N ALA A 13 -13.19 -18.66 26.05
CA ALA A 13 -12.57 -18.95 27.34
C ALA A 13 -11.14 -18.42 27.37
N ALA A 14 -10.37 -18.66 26.29
CA ALA A 14 -9.03 -18.10 26.13
C ALA A 14 -9.06 -16.57 26.04
N TRP A 15 -10.04 -15.99 25.33
CA TRP A 15 -10.22 -14.55 25.25
C TRP A 15 -10.45 -13.91 26.62
N MET A 16 -11.39 -14.46 27.41
CA MET A 16 -11.68 -13.95 28.76
C MET A 16 -10.47 -14.04 29.68
N ALA A 17 -9.72 -15.16 29.63
CA ALA A 17 -8.48 -15.32 30.41
C ALA A 17 -7.40 -14.30 30.02
N LEU A 18 -7.32 -13.92 28.74
CA LEU A 18 -6.42 -12.86 28.28
C LEU A 18 -6.84 -11.49 28.83
N VAL A 19 -8.14 -11.18 28.80
CA VAL A 19 -8.67 -9.92 29.32
C VAL A 19 -8.39 -9.81 30.82
N GLU A 20 -8.70 -10.85 31.61
CA GLU A 20 -8.47 -10.85 33.06
C GLU A 20 -6.99 -10.67 33.41
N ARG A 21 -6.09 -11.32 32.66
CA ARG A 21 -4.64 -11.20 32.87
C ARG A 21 -4.09 -9.80 32.62
N HIS A 22 -4.66 -9.05 31.67
CA HIS A 22 -4.08 -7.79 31.17
C HIS A 22 -4.91 -6.56 31.52
N ALA A 23 -6.07 -6.71 32.14
CA ALA A 23 -6.83 -5.59 32.67
C ALA A 23 -6.02 -4.90 33.78
N GLY A 24 -5.83 -3.58 33.65
CA GLY A 24 -5.29 -2.77 34.73
C GLY A 24 -6.38 -2.46 35.77
N GLU A 25 -5.98 -2.36 37.04
CA GLU A 25 -6.89 -1.93 38.13
C GLU A 25 -7.28 -0.45 37.98
N ASP A 26 -6.37 0.36 37.43
CA ASP A 26 -6.53 1.79 37.21
C ASP A 26 -6.67 2.14 35.72
N ASN A 27 -7.40 3.22 35.41
CA ASN A 27 -7.55 3.79 34.07
C ASN A 27 -7.08 5.25 34.04
N PRO A 28 -5.76 5.50 34.10
CA PRO A 28 -5.23 6.86 34.11
C PRO A 28 -5.50 7.57 32.78
N PRO A 29 -5.58 8.92 32.77
CA PRO A 29 -5.68 9.69 31.54
C PRO A 29 -4.54 9.41 30.56
N LEU A 30 -4.84 9.43 29.27
CA LEU A 30 -3.83 9.23 28.22
C LEU A 30 -2.88 10.43 28.13
N ALA A 31 -1.58 10.17 28.13
CA ALA A 31 -0.54 11.16 27.87
C ALA A 31 -0.35 11.37 26.35
N LEU A 32 -1.25 12.14 25.74
CA LEU A 32 -1.22 12.41 24.30
C LEU A 32 -0.06 13.35 23.92
N GLN A 33 0.66 13.02 22.85
CA GLN A 33 1.71 13.86 22.28
C GLN A 33 1.37 14.25 20.82
N PRO A 34 1.72 15.46 20.38
CA PRO A 34 1.61 15.85 18.97
C PRO A 34 2.43 14.92 18.07
N ALA A 35 1.95 14.68 16.85
CA ALA A 35 2.73 13.95 15.86
C ALA A 35 3.97 14.75 15.46
N ALA A 36 5.13 14.10 15.39
CA ALA A 36 6.33 14.71 14.82
C ALA A 36 6.10 15.02 13.34
N THR A 37 6.27 16.28 12.95
CA THR A 37 6.29 16.69 11.54
C THR A 37 7.59 16.18 10.91
N LYS A 38 7.50 15.16 10.04
CA LYS A 38 8.61 14.83 9.15
C LYS A 38 8.65 15.86 8.04
N ALA A 39 9.53 16.86 8.17
CA ALA A 39 9.89 17.72 7.05
C ALA A 39 10.67 16.88 6.05
N ALA A 40 10.14 16.72 4.84
CA ALA A 40 10.87 16.14 3.72
C ALA A 40 11.31 17.31 2.84
N ASP A 41 12.35 18.02 3.27
CA ASP A 41 12.83 19.26 2.63
C ASP A 41 14.18 19.07 1.93
N ALA A 42 14.66 17.84 1.79
CA ALA A 42 15.88 17.58 1.04
C ALA A 42 15.60 17.66 -0.46
N THR A 43 16.34 18.51 -1.17
CA THR A 43 16.41 18.46 -2.64
C THR A 43 17.09 17.14 -3.01
N PRO A 44 16.39 16.20 -3.68
CA PRO A 44 16.98 14.92 -4.04
C PRO A 44 18.10 15.09 -5.08
N ASP A 45 19.21 14.36 -4.91
CA ASP A 45 20.12 14.08 -6.03
C ASP A 45 19.46 13.00 -6.90
N ASN A 46 18.65 13.44 -7.87
CA ASN A 46 17.90 12.55 -8.76
C ASN A 46 18.76 11.45 -9.39
N ALA A 47 19.98 11.79 -9.85
CA ALA A 47 20.87 10.84 -10.49
C ALA A 47 21.43 9.80 -9.49
N GLN A 48 21.62 10.18 -8.23
CA GLN A 48 21.96 9.23 -7.17
C GLN A 48 20.78 8.34 -6.80
N ILE A 49 19.58 8.92 -6.60
CA ILE A 49 18.37 8.18 -6.23
C ILE A 49 18.01 7.13 -7.29
N ASP A 50 18.02 7.51 -8.57
CA ASP A 50 17.74 6.59 -9.68
C ASP A 50 18.74 5.43 -9.71
N ARG A 51 20.04 5.71 -9.57
CA ARG A 51 21.09 4.68 -9.53
C ARG A 51 20.92 3.72 -8.36
N GLU A 52 20.66 4.24 -7.17
CA GLU A 52 20.48 3.43 -5.95
C GLU A 52 19.20 2.59 -6.03
N TRP A 53 18.12 3.13 -6.59
CA TRP A 53 16.89 2.38 -6.84
C TRP A 53 17.14 1.22 -7.81
N ARG A 54 17.84 1.45 -8.92
CA ARG A 54 18.20 0.40 -9.89
C ARG A 54 19.09 -0.69 -9.29
N ALA A 55 19.91 -0.33 -8.32
CA ALA A 55 20.81 -1.25 -7.62
C ALA A 55 20.12 -2.06 -6.50
N MET A 56 18.83 -1.82 -6.22
CA MET A 56 18.10 -2.60 -5.24
C MET A 56 18.03 -4.07 -5.65
N THR A 57 18.07 -4.92 -4.64
CA THR A 57 17.95 -6.38 -4.78
C THR A 57 16.83 -6.95 -3.92
N ASP A 58 16.15 -6.09 -3.15
CA ASP A 58 15.02 -6.43 -2.29
C ASP A 58 14.13 -5.19 -2.13
N VAL A 59 12.80 -5.36 -2.22
CA VAL A 59 11.83 -4.26 -2.06
C VAL A 59 11.91 -3.56 -0.70
N HIS A 60 12.37 -4.26 0.36
CA HIS A 60 12.52 -3.71 1.70
C HIS A 60 13.69 -2.72 1.79
N GLN A 61 14.64 -2.75 0.84
CA GLN A 61 15.72 -1.76 0.75
C GLN A 61 15.19 -0.36 0.40
N PHE A 62 14.01 -0.27 -0.22
CA PHE A 62 13.42 1.02 -0.59
C PHE A 62 13.19 1.92 0.63
N PHE A 63 12.76 1.37 1.76
CA PHE A 63 12.60 2.15 2.99
C PHE A 63 13.93 2.69 3.52
N ALA A 64 15.01 1.90 3.41
CA ALA A 64 16.35 2.33 3.80
C ALA A 64 16.86 3.45 2.89
N LEU A 65 16.60 3.37 1.58
CA LEU A 65 16.91 4.42 0.61
C LEU A 65 16.20 5.74 0.99
N LEU A 66 14.87 5.69 1.22
CA LEU A 66 14.10 6.88 1.60
C LEU A 66 14.63 7.54 2.88
N ASN A 67 14.93 6.74 3.92
CA ASN A 67 15.45 7.27 5.18
C ASN A 67 16.84 7.89 5.02
N ARG A 68 17.74 7.25 4.25
CA ARG A 68 19.10 7.74 4.02
C ARG A 68 19.12 9.10 3.33
N HIS A 69 18.17 9.32 2.42
CA HIS A 69 18.06 10.56 1.65
C HIS A 69 17.03 11.54 2.22
N HIS A 70 16.40 11.21 3.35
CA HIS A 70 15.35 12.01 3.98
C HIS A 70 14.18 12.35 3.04
N LEU A 71 13.81 11.41 2.16
CA LEU A 71 12.77 11.59 1.15
C LEU A 71 11.45 10.97 1.56
N SER A 72 10.36 11.64 1.19
CA SER A 72 9.06 10.98 1.06
C SER A 72 9.05 10.02 -0.14
N ARG A 73 8.10 9.08 -0.16
CA ARG A 73 7.88 8.20 -1.31
C ARG A 73 7.66 9.00 -2.60
N GLN A 74 6.76 9.99 -2.56
CA GLN A 74 6.40 10.78 -3.73
C GLN A 74 7.56 11.66 -4.24
N GLN A 75 8.49 12.08 -3.37
CA GLN A 75 9.72 12.75 -3.82
C GLN A 75 10.66 11.78 -4.53
N ALA A 76 10.87 10.58 -3.97
CA ALA A 76 11.68 9.57 -4.63
C ALA A 76 11.08 9.14 -5.98
N PHE A 77 9.75 9.06 -6.08
CA PHE A 77 9.07 8.72 -7.35
C PHE A 77 9.31 9.77 -8.43
N ARG A 78 9.28 11.05 -8.07
CA ARG A 78 9.59 12.16 -8.99
C ARG A 78 11.09 12.27 -9.32
N ALA A 79 11.95 11.67 -8.52
CA ALA A 79 13.40 11.76 -8.67
C ALA A 79 13.99 10.73 -9.65
N VAL A 80 13.21 9.72 -10.04
CA VAL A 80 13.64 8.61 -10.90
C VAL A 80 12.99 8.67 -12.28
N GLY A 81 13.50 7.90 -13.23
CA GLY A 81 12.89 7.79 -14.56
C GLY A 81 11.50 7.15 -14.55
N ASP A 82 10.67 7.49 -15.54
CA ASP A 82 9.30 6.96 -15.71
C ASP A 82 9.26 5.42 -15.90
N ASP A 83 10.39 4.81 -16.27
CA ASP A 83 10.51 3.35 -16.30
C ASP A 83 10.47 2.72 -14.90
N LEU A 84 10.89 3.46 -13.86
CA LEU A 84 10.85 3.05 -12.46
C LEU A 84 9.61 3.57 -11.72
N ALA A 85 9.17 4.80 -11.96
CA ALA A 85 7.98 5.34 -11.31
C ALA A 85 7.27 6.36 -12.21
N TYR A 86 5.97 6.19 -12.44
CA TYR A 86 5.18 7.11 -13.25
C TYR A 86 3.76 7.26 -12.70
N GLN A 87 3.12 8.41 -12.94
CA GLN A 87 1.75 8.65 -12.52
C GLN A 87 0.74 8.04 -13.49
N VAL A 88 -0.35 7.52 -12.91
CA VAL A 88 -1.54 7.06 -13.63
C VAL A 88 -2.76 7.82 -13.14
N ASP A 89 -3.88 7.69 -13.85
CA ASP A 89 -5.14 8.30 -13.45
C ASP A 89 -5.61 7.83 -12.05
N ASN A 90 -6.28 8.69 -11.29
CA ASN A 90 -6.73 8.35 -9.93
C ASN A 90 -7.85 7.28 -9.92
N GLN A 91 -8.47 6.98 -11.07
CA GLN A 91 -9.36 5.84 -11.26
C GLN A 91 -8.62 4.50 -11.39
N ALA A 92 -7.28 4.47 -11.40
CA ALA A 92 -6.48 3.25 -11.54
C ALA A 92 -6.82 2.18 -10.50
N LEU A 93 -7.13 2.57 -9.25
CA LEU A 93 -7.55 1.61 -8.23
C LEU A 93 -8.81 0.86 -8.64
N ALA A 94 -9.85 1.58 -9.08
CA ALA A 94 -11.11 0.97 -9.48
C ALA A 94 -10.92 0.04 -10.68
N GLN A 95 -10.09 0.45 -11.65
CA GLN A 95 -9.74 -0.35 -12.83
C GLN A 95 -9.00 -1.63 -12.45
N ILE A 96 -7.97 -1.54 -11.59
CA ILE A 96 -7.19 -2.71 -11.15
C ILE A 96 -8.04 -3.68 -10.34
N LEU A 97 -8.85 -3.19 -9.41
CA LEU A 97 -9.72 -4.06 -8.62
C LEU A 97 -10.73 -4.77 -9.53
N ALA A 98 -11.36 -4.06 -10.47
CA ALA A 98 -12.28 -4.66 -11.43
C ALA A 98 -11.60 -5.71 -12.31
N ALA A 99 -10.40 -5.44 -12.80
CA ALA A 99 -9.63 -6.38 -13.60
C ALA A 99 -9.22 -7.63 -12.80
N ALA A 100 -8.77 -7.46 -11.55
CA ALA A 100 -8.43 -8.56 -10.66
C ALA A 100 -9.64 -9.41 -10.28
N HIS A 101 -10.80 -8.76 -10.04
CA HIS A 101 -12.07 -9.45 -9.81
C HIS A 101 -12.52 -10.23 -11.07
N GLN A 102 -12.37 -9.67 -12.26
CA GLN A 102 -12.74 -10.37 -13.49
C GLN A 102 -11.84 -11.57 -13.78
N ALA A 103 -10.52 -11.41 -13.61
CA ALA A 103 -9.53 -12.45 -13.89
C ALA A 103 -9.39 -13.48 -12.76
N GLN A 104 -9.90 -13.18 -11.56
CA GLN A 104 -9.73 -14.01 -10.36
C GLN A 104 -8.26 -14.36 -10.09
N ASN A 105 -7.32 -13.44 -10.35
CA ASN A 105 -5.94 -13.60 -9.92
C ASN A 105 -5.76 -13.10 -8.48
N GLU A 106 -4.81 -13.68 -7.76
CA GLU A 106 -4.50 -13.25 -6.40
C GLU A 106 -3.71 -11.94 -6.41
N ILE A 107 -4.17 -10.98 -5.61
CA ILE A 107 -3.47 -9.71 -5.38
C ILE A 107 -3.17 -9.55 -3.90
N MET A 108 -2.27 -8.62 -3.60
CA MET A 108 -1.98 -8.17 -2.24
C MET A 108 -2.42 -6.72 -2.08
N ILE A 109 -3.11 -6.40 -0.99
CA ILE A 109 -3.53 -5.04 -0.65
C ILE A 109 -2.94 -4.70 0.72
N PHE A 110 -2.09 -3.68 0.75
CA PHE A 110 -1.45 -3.17 1.96
C PHE A 110 -2.17 -1.89 2.38
N VAL A 111 -2.69 -1.88 3.61
CA VAL A 111 -3.27 -0.70 4.24
C VAL A 111 -2.57 -0.49 5.57
N GLY A 112 -2.16 0.74 5.87
CA GLY A 112 -1.34 1.01 7.03
C GLY A 112 -1.58 2.36 7.68
N ASN A 113 -1.06 2.47 8.89
CA ASN A 113 -0.89 3.71 9.62
C ASN A 113 0.52 3.73 10.24
N ARG A 114 0.84 4.76 11.03
CA ARG A 114 2.19 5.01 11.56
C ARG A 114 2.82 3.86 12.38
N GLY A 115 2.07 2.84 12.79
CA GLY A 115 2.59 1.73 13.60
C GLY A 115 1.92 0.40 13.35
N CYS A 116 1.20 0.24 12.23
CA CYS A 116 0.66 -1.04 11.81
C CYS A 116 0.43 -1.03 10.30
N VAL A 117 0.83 -2.09 9.63
CA VAL A 117 0.45 -2.39 8.24
C VAL A 117 -0.26 -3.74 8.26
N GLN A 118 -1.46 -3.78 7.69
CA GLN A 118 -2.23 -4.99 7.51
C GLN A 118 -2.26 -5.33 6.02
N ILE A 119 -2.06 -6.60 5.71
CA ILE A 119 -1.91 -7.10 4.35
C ILE A 119 -3.01 -8.12 4.10
N PHE A 120 -3.80 -7.87 3.07
CA PHE A 120 -4.64 -8.90 2.46
C PHE A 120 -3.87 -9.55 1.31
N THR A 121 -3.99 -10.86 1.17
CA THR A 121 -3.52 -11.62 0.00
C THR A 121 -4.63 -12.56 -0.42
N GLY A 122 -5.05 -12.49 -1.69
CA GLY A 122 -6.06 -13.38 -2.24
C GLY A 122 -6.80 -12.79 -3.43
N GLN A 123 -7.82 -13.51 -3.89
CA GLN A 123 -8.72 -13.08 -4.97
C GLN A 123 -9.77 -12.10 -4.47
N ILE A 124 -10.34 -11.29 -5.36
CA ILE A 124 -11.45 -10.38 -5.05
C ILE A 124 -12.78 -11.09 -5.34
N GLU A 125 -13.59 -11.32 -4.31
CA GLU A 125 -14.87 -12.04 -4.43
C GLU A 125 -15.99 -11.11 -4.90
N ARG A 126 -16.07 -9.87 -4.39
CA ARG A 126 -17.12 -8.92 -4.74
C ARG A 126 -16.65 -7.48 -4.64
N LEU A 127 -17.00 -6.69 -5.65
CA LEU A 127 -16.80 -5.24 -5.67
C LEU A 127 -18.14 -4.50 -5.59
N MET A 128 -18.21 -3.48 -4.75
CA MET A 128 -19.40 -2.65 -4.58
C MET A 128 -19.04 -1.17 -4.42
N PRO A 129 -18.90 -0.42 -5.52
CA PRO A 129 -18.81 1.03 -5.46
C PRO A 129 -20.11 1.62 -4.91
N GLN A 130 -20.05 2.48 -3.90
CA GLN A 130 -21.22 3.12 -3.32
C GLN A 130 -20.87 4.49 -2.75
N ASP A 131 -21.61 5.53 -3.13
CA ASP A 131 -21.54 6.88 -2.53
C ASP A 131 -20.11 7.44 -2.38
N GLY A 132 -19.28 7.27 -3.42
CA GLY A 132 -17.87 7.73 -3.44
C GLY A 132 -16.87 6.77 -2.80
N TRP A 133 -17.33 5.64 -2.25
CA TRP A 133 -16.50 4.56 -1.75
C TRP A 133 -16.26 3.47 -2.79
N ILE A 134 -15.07 2.89 -2.75
CA ILE A 134 -14.68 1.66 -3.43
C ILE A 134 -14.62 0.57 -2.35
N ASN A 135 -15.49 -0.42 -2.44
CA ASN A 135 -15.60 -1.48 -1.44
C ASN A 135 -15.28 -2.86 -2.02
N VAL A 136 -14.52 -3.65 -1.26
CA VAL A 136 -14.30 -5.08 -1.48
C VAL A 136 -15.00 -5.84 -0.37
N PHE A 137 -15.81 -6.84 -0.73
CA PHE A 137 -16.44 -7.74 0.22
C PHE A 137 -16.10 -9.19 -0.12
N ASN A 138 -15.14 -9.74 0.62
CA ASN A 138 -14.85 -11.16 0.65
C ASN A 138 -15.37 -11.76 1.94
N ARG A 139 -15.51 -13.08 1.98
CA ARG A 139 -15.95 -13.81 3.19
C ARG A 139 -15.09 -13.50 4.43
N ARG A 140 -13.78 -13.31 4.26
CA ARG A 140 -12.80 -13.07 5.36
C ARG A 140 -12.03 -11.76 5.22
N PHE A 141 -12.44 -10.88 4.30
CA PHE A 141 -11.77 -9.59 4.08
C PHE A 141 -12.78 -8.54 3.63
N THR A 142 -12.62 -7.33 4.17
CA THR A 142 -13.41 -6.17 3.75
C THR A 142 -12.50 -4.97 3.60
N LEU A 143 -12.63 -4.26 2.49
CA LEU A 143 -11.95 -2.99 2.24
C LEU A 143 -13.02 -1.91 2.03
N HIS A 144 -12.81 -0.77 2.67
CA HIS A 144 -13.53 0.46 2.39
C HIS A 144 -12.52 1.56 2.09
N LEU A 145 -12.56 2.11 0.88
CA LEU A 145 -11.65 3.17 0.46
C LEU A 145 -12.42 4.32 -0.18
N ILE A 146 -12.19 5.55 0.28
CA ILE A 146 -12.82 6.76 -0.27
C ILE A 146 -12.13 7.12 -1.57
N GLY A 147 -12.74 6.84 -2.72
CA GLY A 147 -12.11 7.03 -4.03
C GLY A 147 -11.70 8.50 -4.27
N GLY A 148 -12.54 9.44 -3.83
CA GLY A 148 -12.27 10.88 -3.94
C GLY A 148 -11.13 11.40 -3.07
N ALA A 149 -10.60 10.59 -2.14
CA ALA A 149 -9.44 10.97 -1.32
C ALA A 149 -8.09 10.73 -2.02
N ILE A 150 -8.08 10.01 -3.15
CA ILE A 150 -6.86 9.73 -3.92
C ILE A 150 -6.46 11.00 -4.67
N ALA A 151 -5.33 11.60 -4.28
CA ALA A 151 -4.74 12.74 -4.96
C ALA A 151 -3.71 12.31 -6.01
N GLU A 152 -2.94 11.26 -5.73
CA GLU A 152 -1.96 10.71 -6.67
C GLU A 152 -1.99 9.18 -6.68
N SER A 153 -1.99 8.62 -7.88
CA SER A 153 -1.76 7.19 -8.15
C SER A 153 -0.45 7.00 -8.90
N TRP A 154 0.42 6.15 -8.37
CA TRP A 154 1.72 5.87 -8.94
C TRP A 154 1.87 4.40 -9.27
N ILE A 155 2.39 4.10 -10.45
CA ILE A 155 2.98 2.80 -10.73
C ILE A 155 4.45 2.87 -10.41
N THR A 156 4.95 1.88 -9.66
CA THR A 156 6.38 1.77 -9.37
C THR A 156 6.91 0.40 -9.70
N ARG A 157 8.16 0.32 -10.14
CA ARG A 157 8.88 -0.90 -10.49
C ARG A 157 10.15 -0.95 -9.65
N LYS A 158 10.24 -1.93 -8.76
CA LYS A 158 11.36 -2.10 -7.83
C LYS A 158 12.14 -3.36 -8.18
N PRO A 159 13.43 -3.27 -8.53
CA PRO A 159 14.26 -4.43 -8.79
C PRO A 159 14.45 -5.28 -7.54
N THR A 160 14.42 -6.59 -7.71
CA THR A 160 14.76 -7.60 -6.72
C THR A 160 15.67 -8.65 -7.35
N LYS A 161 16.22 -9.57 -6.54
CA LYS A 161 16.95 -10.75 -7.03
C LYS A 161 16.09 -11.64 -7.94
N ASP A 162 14.77 -11.60 -7.76
CA ASP A 162 13.81 -12.47 -8.45
C ASP A 162 13.16 -11.79 -9.67
N GLY A 163 13.59 -10.57 -10.00
CA GLY A 163 13.06 -9.76 -11.09
C GLY A 163 12.46 -8.44 -10.61
N ILE A 164 11.62 -7.85 -11.44
CA ILE A 164 10.92 -6.60 -11.10
C ILE A 164 9.67 -6.92 -10.29
N VAL A 165 9.42 -6.14 -9.24
CA VAL A 165 8.15 -6.10 -8.53
C VAL A 165 7.46 -4.78 -8.84
N THR A 166 6.25 -4.87 -9.40
CA THR A 166 5.42 -3.76 -9.84
C THR A 166 4.30 -3.50 -8.83
N SER A 167 4.08 -2.24 -8.45
CA SER A 167 3.02 -1.86 -7.54
C SER A 167 2.20 -0.67 -8.03
N LEU A 168 0.95 -0.61 -7.60
CA LEU A 168 0.14 0.61 -7.59
C LEU A 168 0.16 1.20 -6.18
N GLU A 169 0.62 2.44 -6.02
CA GLU A 169 0.68 3.15 -4.74
C GLU A 169 -0.21 4.40 -4.77
N LEU A 170 -1.06 4.55 -3.75
CA LEU A 170 -2.06 5.61 -3.67
C LEU A 170 -1.75 6.59 -2.54
N PHE A 171 -1.86 7.88 -2.82
CA PHE A 171 -1.57 8.95 -1.86
C PHE A 171 -2.71 9.96 -1.79
N ALA A 172 -2.99 10.42 -0.58
CA ALA A 172 -3.88 11.54 -0.33
C ALA A 172 -3.15 12.88 -0.57
N ALA A 173 -3.90 13.98 -0.55
CA ALA A 173 -3.37 15.31 -0.83
C ALA A 173 -2.30 15.79 0.18
N ASP A 174 -2.31 15.26 1.40
CA ASP A 174 -1.33 15.52 2.45
C ASP A 174 -0.10 14.59 2.39
N GLY A 175 -0.04 13.72 1.38
CA GLY A 175 1.01 12.70 1.21
C GLY A 175 0.81 11.44 2.05
N THR A 176 -0.31 11.31 2.76
CA THR A 176 -0.66 10.07 3.45
C THR A 176 -0.79 8.93 2.44
N GLN A 177 -0.05 7.84 2.65
CA GLN A 177 -0.22 6.64 1.85
C GLN A 177 -1.53 5.94 2.20
N ILE A 178 -2.45 5.89 1.24
CA ILE A 178 -3.78 5.31 1.41
C ILE A 178 -3.70 3.79 1.34
N ALA A 179 -3.11 3.26 0.27
CA ALA A 179 -2.91 1.83 0.07
C ALA A 179 -1.79 1.55 -0.94
N GLN A 180 -1.31 0.32 -0.94
CA GLN A 180 -0.47 -0.23 -2.01
C GLN A 180 -1.04 -1.55 -2.49
N LEU A 181 -0.96 -1.80 -3.80
CA LEU A 181 -1.43 -3.02 -4.42
C LEU A 181 -0.29 -3.68 -5.20
N TYR A 182 -0.22 -5.01 -5.11
CA TYR A 182 0.75 -5.87 -5.78
C TYR A 182 0.03 -7.12 -6.31
N GLY A 183 0.60 -7.80 -7.30
CA GLY A 183 0.24 -9.19 -7.58
C GLY A 183 0.74 -10.06 -6.43
N GLN A 184 0.00 -11.11 -6.06
CA GLN A 184 0.53 -12.10 -5.12
C GLN A 184 1.84 -12.68 -5.68
N ARG A 185 2.83 -12.81 -4.80
CA ARG A 185 4.03 -13.59 -5.04
C ARG A 185 4.51 -14.22 -3.75
N THR A 186 5.24 -15.31 -3.88
CA THR A 186 6.07 -15.84 -2.80
C THR A 186 7.48 -15.30 -2.96
N GLU A 187 8.23 -15.15 -1.85
CA GLU A 187 9.64 -14.80 -1.91
C GLU A 187 10.42 -15.84 -2.74
N GLY A 188 11.37 -15.40 -3.57
CA GLY A 188 12.06 -16.26 -4.52
C GLY A 188 11.31 -16.50 -5.83
N GLN A 189 10.12 -15.92 -6.02
CA GLN A 189 9.34 -16.03 -7.26
C GLN A 189 9.11 -14.66 -7.91
N PRO A 190 9.10 -14.60 -9.26
CA PRO A 190 8.74 -13.39 -9.98
C PRO A 190 7.27 -13.03 -9.75
N GLU A 191 6.91 -11.78 -10.02
CA GLU A 191 5.50 -11.38 -10.01
C GLU A 191 4.69 -12.05 -11.13
N GLN A 192 3.39 -12.22 -10.89
CA GLN A 192 2.48 -12.81 -11.86
C GLN A 192 2.46 -12.01 -13.17
N THR A 193 2.57 -12.68 -14.31
CA THR A 193 2.41 -12.05 -15.63
C THR A 193 1.06 -11.35 -15.76
N GLN A 194 -0.02 -11.97 -15.28
CA GLN A 194 -1.37 -11.42 -15.28
C GLN A 194 -1.45 -10.06 -14.57
N TRP A 195 -0.75 -9.90 -13.43
CA TRP A 195 -0.67 -8.64 -12.70
C TRP A 195 0.01 -7.55 -13.53
N ARG A 196 1.13 -7.88 -14.18
CA ARG A 196 1.84 -6.93 -15.04
C ARG A 196 1.01 -6.46 -16.22
N GLU A 197 0.25 -7.36 -16.83
CA GLU A 197 -0.65 -7.04 -17.94
C GLU A 197 -1.79 -6.11 -17.48
N GLN A 198 -2.36 -6.36 -16.30
CA GLN A 198 -3.37 -5.48 -15.70
C GLN A 198 -2.82 -4.07 -15.44
N ILE A 199 -1.60 -3.98 -14.91
CA ILE A 199 -0.92 -2.69 -14.68
C ILE A 199 -0.60 -1.99 -16.00
N ALA A 200 -0.11 -2.72 -17.01
CA ALA A 200 0.23 -2.16 -18.32
C ALA A 200 -1.01 -1.63 -19.08
N ALA A 201 -2.21 -2.13 -18.76
CA ALA A 201 -3.46 -1.64 -19.32
C ALA A 201 -3.92 -0.30 -18.71
N LEU A 202 -3.31 0.14 -17.61
CA LEU A 202 -3.60 1.44 -17.02
C LEU A 202 -3.07 2.57 -17.90
N ARG A 203 -3.89 3.61 -18.05
CA ARG A 203 -3.46 4.81 -18.77
C ARG A 203 -2.50 5.61 -17.91
N ALA A 204 -1.33 5.91 -18.47
CA ALA A 204 -0.47 6.96 -17.93
C ALA A 204 -1.29 8.26 -17.85
N LYS A 205 -1.08 9.03 -16.80
CA LYS A 205 -1.74 10.33 -16.67
C LYS A 205 -1.22 11.23 -17.80
N ASP A 206 -2.13 11.84 -18.56
CA ASP A 206 -1.74 12.78 -19.61
C ASP A 206 -0.86 13.88 -18.99
N ILE A 207 0.36 14.02 -19.49
CA ILE A 207 1.20 15.17 -19.17
C ILE A 207 0.56 16.32 -19.93
N ALA A 208 -0.25 17.13 -19.24
CA ALA A 208 -0.69 18.41 -19.79
C ALA A 208 0.57 19.20 -20.16
N ALA A 209 0.77 19.39 -21.47
CA ALA A 209 1.86 20.14 -22.07
C ALA A 209 1.77 21.64 -21.71
#